data_AF-A0AAU1ZEQ6-F1
#
_entry.id   AF-A0AAU1ZEQ6-F1
#
_cell.length_a   1.000
_cell.length_b   1.000
_cell.length_c   1.000
_cell.angle_alpha   90.00
_cell.angle_beta   90.00
_cell.angle_gamma   90.00
#
_symmetry.space_group_name_H-M   'P 1'
#
loop_
_entity.id
_entity.type
_entity.pdbx_description
1 polymer ?
#
loop_
_entity_poly.entity_id
_entity_poly.type
_entity_poly.pdbx_seq_one_letter_code
_entity_poly.pdbx_strand_id
1 'polypeptide(L)'
;MRKLATAVVAAGLFFGGMGVAVADSEHQLLLTDPGVVFAGTYQWQSTNKVPSGLHVKGELRDDAHEDGHNVYLRTRVESYPWGRIPGTQRKNVKVDKVFFDGAVLKTKEVRLQVCRDRGSLRPDNCSPERLFSRR
;
A
#
# COMPACT_ATOMS: atom_id res chain seq x y z
N MET A 1 37.14 -59.65 16.78
CA MET A 1 36.06 -58.99 17.54
C MET A 1 35.20 -58.18 16.58
N ARG A 2 33.88 -58.37 16.67
CA ARG A 2 32.80 -57.65 15.97
C ARG A 2 32.99 -56.13 16.07
N LYS A 3 32.61 -55.35 15.03
CA LYS A 3 31.51 -54.32 15.01
C LYS A 3 31.25 -53.94 13.54
N LEU A 4 30.24 -54.55 12.91
CA LEU A 4 28.89 -54.03 12.66
C LEU A 4 28.81 -53.04 11.47
N ALA A 5 28.30 -53.57 10.36
CA ALA A 5 27.72 -52.82 9.27
C ALA A 5 26.47 -52.07 9.73
N THR A 6 26.29 -50.83 9.25
CA THR A 6 24.97 -50.23 9.08
C THR A 6 25.04 -49.14 8.02
N ALA A 7 24.45 -49.44 6.87
CA ALA A 7 24.03 -48.45 5.89
C ALA A 7 22.71 -47.83 6.35
N VAL A 8 22.56 -46.50 6.23
CA VAL A 8 21.24 -45.87 6.13
C VAL A 8 21.31 -44.75 5.11
N VAL A 9 20.55 -44.94 4.03
CA VAL A 9 20.21 -43.99 2.99
C VAL A 9 19.14 -43.03 3.52
N ALA A 10 19.29 -41.74 3.28
CA ALA A 10 18.15 -40.82 3.15
C ALA A 10 18.56 -39.60 2.32
N ALA A 11 18.38 -39.72 1.01
CA ALA A 11 18.34 -38.57 0.10
C ALA A 11 17.08 -37.75 0.42
N GLY A 12 17.22 -36.72 1.25
CA GLY A 12 16.19 -35.71 1.47
C GLY A 12 16.33 -34.59 0.45
N LEU A 13 15.93 -34.83 -0.80
CA LEU A 13 15.70 -33.74 -1.74
C LEU A 13 14.45 -32.98 -1.28
N PHE A 14 14.66 -31.98 -0.42
CA PHE A 14 13.64 -30.97 -0.17
C PHE A 14 13.57 -30.06 -1.40
N PHE A 15 12.90 -30.52 -2.45
CA PHE A 15 12.20 -29.61 -3.35
C PHE A 15 10.93 -29.18 -2.62
N GLY A 16 11.11 -28.33 -1.61
CA GLY A 16 10.02 -27.52 -1.09
C GLY A 16 9.54 -26.70 -2.27
N GLY A 17 8.35 -27.04 -2.78
CA GLY A 17 7.75 -26.39 -3.92
C GLY A 17 7.80 -24.89 -3.72
N MET A 18 8.67 -24.22 -4.47
CA MET A 18 8.58 -22.78 -4.64
C MET A 18 7.31 -22.57 -5.44
N GLY A 19 6.20 -22.45 -4.72
CA GLY A 19 4.97 -21.93 -5.29
C GLY A 19 5.35 -20.67 -6.05
N VAL A 20 5.01 -20.65 -7.34
CA VAL A 20 5.19 -19.47 -8.17
C VAL A 20 4.42 -18.34 -7.51
N ALA A 21 5.14 -17.50 -6.76
CA ALA A 21 4.63 -16.21 -6.38
C ALA A 21 4.55 -15.46 -7.72
N VAL A 22 3.34 -15.47 -8.31
CA VAL A 22 3.02 -14.56 -9.39
C VAL A 22 3.11 -13.18 -8.76
N ALA A 23 4.30 -12.59 -8.81
CA ALA A 23 4.53 -11.24 -8.39
C ALA A 23 3.72 -10.38 -9.36
N ASP A 24 2.51 -9.99 -8.96
CA ASP A 24 1.86 -8.86 -9.61
C ASP A 24 2.86 -7.70 -9.57
N SER A 25 3.13 -7.07 -10.71
CA SER A 25 4.22 -6.10 -10.80
C SER A 25 3.94 -4.95 -9.84
N GLU A 26 4.92 -4.56 -9.04
CA GLU A 26 4.84 -3.34 -8.26
C GLU A 26 4.93 -2.15 -9.23
N HIS A 27 3.98 -1.21 -9.13
CA HIS A 27 3.86 -0.07 -10.04
C HIS A 27 4.19 1.23 -9.31
N GLN A 28 4.85 2.18 -9.98
CA GLN A 28 5.13 3.50 -9.41
C GLN A 28 3.83 4.29 -9.18
N LEU A 29 3.79 5.04 -8.08
CA LEU A 29 2.71 5.94 -7.72
C LEU A 29 3.29 7.30 -7.35
N LEU A 30 2.86 8.33 -8.07
CA LEU A 30 3.11 9.72 -7.73
C LEU A 30 1.79 10.48 -7.72
N LEU A 31 1.43 11.02 -6.57
CA LEU A 31 0.32 11.97 -6.41
C LEU A 31 0.93 13.29 -5.96
N THR A 32 0.56 14.38 -6.61
CA THR A 32 1.14 15.70 -6.35
C THR A 32 0.07 16.77 -6.41
N ASP A 33 0.22 17.76 -5.55
CA ASP A 33 -0.55 18.99 -5.48
C ASP A 33 0.31 20.07 -4.78
N PRO A 34 0.13 21.37 -5.03
CA PRO A 34 0.98 22.41 -4.43
C PRO A 34 1.11 22.33 -2.90
N GLY A 35 2.31 21.97 -2.43
CA GLY A 35 2.66 21.84 -1.02
C GLY A 35 2.48 20.43 -0.45
N VAL A 36 2.10 19.45 -1.26
CA VAL A 36 1.97 18.06 -0.81
C VAL A 36 2.31 17.05 -1.91
N VAL A 37 3.09 16.04 -1.54
CA VAL A 37 3.44 14.94 -2.45
C VAL A 37 3.29 13.59 -1.77
N PHE A 38 2.75 12.62 -2.49
CA PHE A 38 2.87 11.22 -2.15
C PHE A 38 3.66 10.50 -3.24
N ALA A 39 4.83 9.96 -2.86
CA ALA A 39 5.70 9.23 -3.78
C ALA A 39 5.95 7.81 -3.28
N GLY A 40 5.73 6.82 -4.15
CA GLY A 40 5.91 5.42 -3.78
C GLY A 40 5.43 4.46 -4.86
N THR A 41 4.77 3.39 -4.42
CA THR A 41 4.34 2.28 -5.26
C THR A 41 2.96 1.74 -4.86
N TYR A 42 2.36 0.99 -5.77
CA TYR A 42 1.16 0.22 -5.51
C TYR A 42 1.21 -1.15 -6.19
N GLN A 43 0.47 -2.10 -5.63
CA GLN A 43 0.32 -3.45 -6.15
C GLN A 43 -1.02 -4.04 -5.70
N TRP A 44 -1.72 -4.79 -6.57
CA TRP A 44 -2.87 -5.56 -6.11
C TRP A 44 -2.41 -6.84 -5.43
N GLN A 45 -2.92 -7.11 -4.23
CA GLN A 45 -2.67 -8.40 -3.60
C GLN A 45 -3.43 -9.50 -4.36
N SER A 46 -2.81 -10.68 -4.41
CA SER A 46 -3.44 -11.87 -4.99
C SER A 46 -4.86 -12.08 -4.46
N THR A 47 -5.77 -12.54 -5.32
CA THR A 47 -7.15 -12.88 -4.95
C THR A 47 -7.25 -14.06 -3.99
N ASN A 48 -6.16 -14.84 -3.85
CA ASN A 48 -6.02 -15.96 -2.92
C ASN A 48 -5.44 -15.54 -1.56
N LYS A 49 -4.97 -14.29 -1.41
CA LYS A 49 -4.51 -13.73 -0.15
C LYS A 49 -5.66 -12.97 0.52
N VAL A 50 -5.81 -13.13 1.84
CA VAL A 50 -6.79 -12.40 2.64
C VAL A 50 -6.06 -11.53 3.67
N PRO A 51 -6.33 -10.21 3.76
CA PRO A 51 -7.19 -9.45 2.86
C PRO A 51 -6.62 -9.36 1.43
N SER A 52 -7.49 -9.16 0.45
CA SER A 52 -7.13 -8.98 -0.97
C SER A 52 -7.48 -7.57 -1.42
N GLY A 53 -6.52 -6.65 -1.34
CA GLY A 53 -6.74 -5.24 -1.64
C GLY A 53 -5.59 -4.59 -2.40
N LEU A 54 -5.67 -3.26 -2.51
CA LEU A 54 -4.59 -2.45 -3.09
C LEU A 54 -3.54 -2.21 -2.00
N HIS A 55 -2.37 -2.82 -2.15
CA HIS A 55 -1.21 -2.49 -1.32
C HIS A 55 -0.58 -1.22 -1.84
N VAL A 56 -0.45 -0.22 -0.99
CA VAL A 56 0.22 1.05 -1.28
C VAL A 56 1.35 1.26 -0.31
N LYS A 57 2.53 1.59 -0.83
CA LYS A 57 3.72 1.91 -0.06
C LYS A 57 4.30 3.23 -0.53
N GLY A 58 4.88 4.03 0.35
CA GLY A 58 5.52 5.28 -0.05
C GLY A 58 5.69 6.27 1.09
N GLU A 59 6.04 7.49 0.71
CA GLU A 59 6.19 8.60 1.63
C GLU A 59 5.18 9.70 1.29
N LEU A 60 4.41 10.10 2.30
CA LEU A 60 3.63 11.31 2.29
C LEU A 60 4.52 12.46 2.78
N ARG A 61 4.69 13.48 1.95
CA ARG A 61 5.60 14.59 2.14
C ARG A 61 4.81 15.89 2.13
N ASP A 62 5.06 16.71 3.14
CA ASP A 62 4.72 18.12 3.13
C ASP A 62 5.84 18.84 2.38
N ASP A 63 5.56 19.37 1.19
CA ASP A 63 6.56 20.05 0.35
C ASP A 63 6.51 21.58 0.53
N ALA A 64 5.64 22.10 1.42
CA ALA A 64 5.50 23.51 1.75
C ALA A 64 5.65 23.75 3.27
N HIS A 65 6.78 23.34 3.82
CA HIS A 65 7.11 23.35 5.26
C HIS A 65 6.82 24.63 6.07
N GLU A 66 6.71 25.78 5.40
CA GLU A 66 6.55 27.11 6.02
C GLU A 66 5.10 27.62 6.03
N ASP A 67 4.18 26.93 5.38
CA ASP A 67 2.80 27.44 5.20
C ASP A 67 1.87 27.18 6.40
N GLY A 68 2.33 26.43 7.41
CA GLY A 68 1.53 26.12 8.60
C GLY A 68 0.48 25.03 8.40
N HIS A 69 0.45 24.36 7.25
CA HIS A 69 -0.60 23.42 6.88
C HIS A 69 -0.17 21.97 7.08
N ASN A 70 -1.14 21.13 7.44
CA ASN A 70 -0.94 19.68 7.47
C ASN A 70 -1.24 19.08 6.10
N VAL A 71 -0.77 17.85 5.89
CA VAL A 71 -1.05 17.07 4.69
C VAL A 71 -1.68 15.75 5.06
N TYR A 72 -2.43 15.15 4.14
CA TYR A 72 -2.99 13.82 4.34
C TYR A 72 -3.18 13.07 3.03
N LEU A 73 -3.11 11.75 3.08
CA LEU A 73 -3.54 10.86 2.01
C LEU A 73 -5.01 10.49 2.29
N ARG A 74 -5.92 10.77 1.36
CA ARG A 74 -7.31 10.30 1.45
C ARG A 74 -7.54 9.10 0.54
N THR A 75 -8.29 8.14 1.06
CA THR A 75 -8.54 6.88 0.39
C THR A 75 -10.02 6.54 0.43
N ARG A 76 -10.54 5.99 -0.66
CA ARG A 76 -11.90 5.46 -0.74
C ARG A 76 -11.84 4.06 -1.27
N VAL A 77 -12.37 3.11 -0.51
CA VAL A 77 -12.49 1.72 -0.93
C VAL A 77 -13.92 1.51 -1.38
N GLU A 78 -14.15 1.07 -2.62
CA GLU A 78 -15.49 0.83 -3.14
C GLU A 78 -16.47 2.00 -2.85
N SER A 79 -17.64 1.67 -2.29
CA SER A 79 -18.68 2.62 -1.89
C SER A 79 -18.50 3.17 -0.48
N TYR A 80 -17.46 2.76 0.27
CA TYR A 80 -17.23 3.27 1.62
C TYR A 80 -16.95 4.78 1.61
N PRO A 81 -17.19 5.48 2.74
CA PRO A 81 -16.76 6.86 2.90
C PRO A 81 -15.25 7.04 2.77
N TRP A 82 -14.81 8.27 2.50
CA TRP A 82 -13.40 8.61 2.46
C TRP A 82 -12.74 8.43 3.83
N GLY A 83 -11.68 7.62 3.88
CA GLY A 83 -10.72 7.57 4.97
C GLY A 83 -9.58 8.58 4.76
N ARG A 84 -8.86 8.88 5.84
CA ARG A 84 -7.69 9.76 5.82
C ARG A 84 -6.53 9.11 6.58
N ILE A 85 -5.33 9.28 6.05
CA ILE A 85 -4.07 8.99 6.74
C ILE A 85 -3.37 10.33 6.92
N PRO A 86 -3.31 10.87 8.15
CA PRO A 86 -2.69 12.15 8.39
C PRO A 86 -1.17 12.03 8.17
N GLY A 87 -0.62 13.06 7.54
CA GLY A 87 0.80 13.34 7.53
C GLY A 87 1.23 14.04 8.81
N THR A 88 2.42 14.62 8.78
CA THR A 88 2.91 15.47 9.86
C THR A 88 3.66 16.62 9.21
N GLN A 89 3.34 17.85 9.62
CA GLN A 89 4.02 19.04 9.13
C GLN A 89 5.55 18.89 9.25
N ARG A 90 6.29 19.31 8.22
CA ARG A 90 7.77 19.26 8.15
C ARG A 90 8.38 17.86 8.26
N LYS A 91 7.59 16.79 8.11
CA LYS A 91 8.08 15.41 8.19
C LYS A 91 7.50 14.55 7.10
N ASN A 92 8.30 13.61 6.63
CA ASN A 92 7.82 12.55 5.76
C ASN A 92 7.15 11.46 6.62
N VAL A 93 5.92 11.09 6.27
CA VAL A 93 5.21 9.99 6.90
C VAL A 93 5.23 8.79 5.95
N LYS A 94 5.83 7.68 6.42
CA LYS A 94 5.83 6.43 5.68
C LYS A 94 4.43 5.82 5.72
N VAL A 95 3.92 5.47 4.55
CA VAL A 95 2.68 4.73 4.37
C VAL A 95 3.05 3.35 3.87
N ASP A 96 2.59 2.31 4.57
CA ASP A 96 2.60 0.93 4.11
C ASP A 96 1.26 0.32 4.54
N LYS A 97 0.28 0.31 3.63
CA LYS A 97 -1.09 -0.13 3.93
C LYS A 97 -1.70 -0.92 2.79
N VAL A 98 -2.57 -1.85 3.17
CA VAL A 98 -3.46 -2.55 2.23
C VAL A 98 -4.85 -1.94 2.39
N PHE A 99 -5.39 -1.39 1.31
CA PHE A 99 -6.75 -0.87 1.25
C PHE A 99 -7.68 -1.95 0.72
N PHE A 100 -8.60 -2.41 1.57
CA PHE A 100 -9.52 -3.50 1.28
C PHE A 100 -10.88 -3.27 1.94
N ASP A 101 -11.89 -3.96 1.42
CA ASP A 101 -13.26 -3.95 1.91
C ASP A 101 -13.31 -4.80 3.18
N GLY A 102 -13.64 -4.18 4.31
CA GLY A 102 -13.66 -4.86 5.60
C GLY A 102 -14.74 -5.94 5.74
N ALA A 103 -15.81 -5.88 4.94
CA ALA A 103 -16.92 -6.84 5.01
C ALA A 103 -16.63 -8.11 4.20
N VAL A 104 -16.11 -7.97 2.98
CA VAL A 104 -15.82 -9.13 2.10
C VAL A 104 -14.34 -9.50 2.03
N LEU A 105 -13.47 -8.70 2.66
CA LEU A 105 -12.00 -8.83 2.67
C LEU A 105 -11.37 -8.85 1.28
N LYS A 106 -12.11 -8.39 0.26
CA LYS A 106 -11.71 -8.34 -1.14
C LYS A 106 -12.22 -7.07 -1.79
N THR A 107 -11.33 -6.35 -2.47
CA THR A 107 -11.67 -5.10 -3.15
C THR A 107 -11.35 -5.17 -4.63
N LYS A 108 -12.14 -4.50 -5.45
CA LYS A 108 -11.95 -4.29 -6.87
C LYS A 108 -11.56 -2.84 -7.18
N GLU A 109 -12.06 -1.90 -6.39
CA GLU A 109 -11.88 -0.47 -6.61
C GLU A 109 -11.31 0.26 -5.38
N VAL A 110 -10.23 1.00 -5.59
CA VAL A 110 -9.69 1.95 -4.60
C VAL A 110 -9.43 3.28 -5.28
N ARG A 111 -9.79 4.38 -4.63
CA ARG A 111 -9.46 5.74 -5.06
C ARG A 111 -8.49 6.36 -4.07
N LEU A 112 -7.47 7.03 -4.57
CA LEU A 112 -6.48 7.76 -3.76
C LEU A 112 -6.38 9.20 -4.23
N GLN A 113 -6.15 10.09 -3.27
CA GLN A 113 -5.70 11.46 -3.51
C GLN A 113 -4.81 11.91 -2.37
N VAL A 114 -3.89 12.81 -2.68
CA VAL A 114 -3.11 13.51 -1.66
C VAL A 114 -3.64 14.93 -1.53
N CYS A 115 -3.74 15.42 -0.30
CA CYS A 115 -4.33 16.73 -0.02
C CYS A 115 -3.52 17.51 1.02
N ARG A 116 -3.57 18.83 0.89
CA ARG A 116 -3.09 19.80 1.85
C ARG A 116 -4.28 20.41 2.59
N ASP A 117 -4.25 20.31 3.91
CA ASP A 117 -5.25 20.88 4.81
C ASP A 117 -5.06 22.38 4.95
N ARG A 118 -5.97 23.18 4.37
CA ARG A 118 -5.86 24.64 4.37
C ARG A 118 -6.54 25.30 5.57
N GLY A 119 -6.94 24.51 6.55
CA GLY A 119 -7.71 24.94 7.72
C GLY A 119 -9.20 25.11 7.39
N SER A 120 -9.99 25.34 8.44
CA SER A 120 -11.46 25.33 8.36
C SER A 120 -12.09 26.41 7.48
N LEU A 121 -11.35 27.48 7.16
CA LEU A 121 -11.87 28.64 6.42
C LEU A 121 -11.71 28.52 4.91
N ARG A 122 -11.01 27.49 4.42
CA ARG A 122 -10.73 27.31 2.98
C ARG A 122 -10.84 25.84 2.61
N PRO A 123 -11.34 25.52 1.41
CA PRO A 123 -11.28 24.15 0.91
C PRO A 123 -9.84 23.65 0.86
N ASP A 124 -9.66 22.39 1.24
CA ASP A 124 -8.40 21.67 1.09
C ASP A 124 -8.00 21.61 -0.39
N ASN A 125 -6.70 21.72 -0.64
CA ASN A 125 -6.17 21.52 -1.99
C ASN A 125 -5.82 20.04 -2.16
N CYS A 126 -6.24 19.43 -3.27
CA CYS A 126 -6.08 17.99 -3.47
C CYS A 126 -5.64 17.69 -4.90
N SER A 127 -4.81 16.67 -5.04
CA SER A 127 -4.46 16.11 -6.35
C SER A 127 -5.71 15.59 -7.07
N PRO A 128 -5.68 15.44 -8.40
CA PRO A 128 -6.71 14.70 -9.13
C PRO A 128 -6.95 13.31 -8.54
N GLU A 129 -8.18 12.81 -8.63
CA GLU A 129 -8.53 11.46 -8.19
C GLU A 129 -7.79 10.42 -9.01
N ARG A 130 -7.07 9.51 -8.33
CA ARG A 130 -6.53 8.32 -8.95
C ARG A 130 -7.38 7.10 -8.61
N LEU A 131 -8.04 6.58 -9.64
CA LEU A 131 -8.80 5.34 -9.58
C LEU A 131 -7.91 4.14 -9.88
N PHE A 132 -7.92 3.16 -8.99
CA PHE A 132 -7.30 1.86 -9.18
C PHE A 132 -8.41 0.82 -9.25
N SER A 133 -8.45 0.09 -10.35
CA SER A 133 -9.39 -1.01 -10.56
C SER A 133 -8.63 -2.29 -10.89
N ARG A 134 -9.04 -3.43 -10.34
CA ARG A 134 -8.65 -4.75 -10.86
C ARG A 134 -9.85 -5.47 -11.48
N ARG A 135 -9.61 -6.16 -12.59
CA ARG A 135 -10.62 -6.95 -13.30
C ARG A 135 -10.84 -8.29 -12.61
#